data_AF-E6PSD3-F1
#
_entry.id   AF-E6PSD3-F1
#
_cell.length_a   1.000
_cell.length_b   1.000
_cell.length_c   1.000
_cell.angle_alpha   90.00
_cell.angle_beta   90.00
_cell.angle_gamma   90.00
#
_symmetry.space_group_name_H-M   'P 1'
#
loop_
_entity.id
_entity.type
_entity.pdbx_description
1 polymer ?
#
loop_
_entity_poly.entity_id
_entity_poly.type
_entity_poly.pdbx_seq_one_letter_code
_entity_poly.pdbx_strand_id
1 'polypeptide(L)'
;MPAIYEKTPAGRQTLSTRQPALSRASRTLLLLVDGRKSDEELLTLLASTELSLESLSSLEALGLIAVRPQPAADMPIAEEAQSAPSSQPVVKAPPANTSTWARLTQGLRSALQAREESPRERAAGLAEVIKCAAVGDAVFFAWLEVNVDAILSHDAKAVGQMVQQAQALRETIDIADRVQRRVPPHLDFGWALGKVVESILGYGRYLHGEALALGMVLATDIGAIQGVQSEVSAKRLLDLLGRCGLPMRVPRVAAARWLESLPVDQAGAAGQVHCVLIEDIGKPLSTAVSRSVVVEALERAGALAG
;
A
#
# COMPACT_ATOMS: atom_id res chain seq x y z
N MET A 1 -4.11 6.91 34.23
CA MET A 1 -2.93 6.93 33.34
C MET A 1 -3.28 6.08 32.13
N PRO A 2 -2.86 6.48 30.92
CA PRO A 2 -3.08 5.66 29.72
C PRO A 2 -2.53 4.25 29.94
N ALA A 3 -3.35 3.23 29.67
CA ALA A 3 -2.96 1.84 29.88
C ALA A 3 -2.16 1.34 28.68
N ILE A 4 -1.05 0.64 28.93
CA ILE A 4 -0.28 -0.03 27.89
C ILE A 4 -0.66 -1.49 27.90
N TYR A 5 -1.11 -2.01 26.76
CA TYR A 5 -1.51 -3.41 26.62
C TYR A 5 -0.39 -4.23 25.96
N GLU A 6 -0.25 -5.49 26.36
CA GLU A 6 0.62 -6.47 25.71
C GLU A 6 -0.18 -7.68 25.21
N LYS A 7 0.24 -8.26 24.07
CA LYS A 7 -0.35 -9.48 23.54
C LYS A 7 0.02 -10.68 24.43
N THR A 8 -1.01 -11.38 24.92
CA THR A 8 -0.84 -12.66 25.63
C THR A 8 -0.41 -13.78 24.67
N PRO A 9 0.05 -14.94 25.17
CA PRO A 9 0.32 -16.11 24.32
C PRO A 9 -0.91 -16.53 23.50
N ALA A 10 -2.10 -16.45 24.09
CA ALA A 10 -3.36 -16.71 23.39
C ALA A 10 -3.60 -15.72 22.23
N GLY A 11 -3.39 -14.41 22.47
CA GLY A 11 -3.49 -13.39 21.42
C GLY A 11 -2.54 -13.63 20.24
N ARG A 12 -1.29 -14.04 20.50
CA ARG A 12 -0.33 -14.39 19.45
C ARG A 12 -0.77 -15.63 18.67
N GLN A 13 -1.29 -16.64 19.37
CA GLN A 13 -1.81 -17.85 18.75
C GLN A 13 -3.01 -17.54 17.84
N THR A 14 -3.95 -16.70 18.29
CA THR A 14 -5.11 -16.25 17.50
C THR A 14 -4.72 -15.51 16.21
N LEU A 15 -3.60 -14.77 16.21
CA LEU A 15 -3.07 -14.17 14.98
C LEU A 15 -2.45 -15.22 14.04
N SER A 16 -1.79 -16.24 14.59
CA SER A 16 -1.18 -17.33 13.81
C SER A 16 -2.21 -18.28 13.18
N THR A 17 -3.39 -18.43 13.79
CA THR A 17 -4.48 -19.28 13.31
C THR A 17 -5.53 -18.46 12.57
N ARG A 18 -5.94 -18.85 11.34
CA ARG A 18 -7.05 -18.20 10.59
C ARG A 18 -8.44 -18.50 11.19
N GLN A 19 -8.57 -18.66 12.50
CA GLN A 19 -9.87 -18.93 13.13
C GLN A 19 -10.77 -17.68 13.07
N PRO A 20 -12.04 -17.79 12.65
CA PRO A 20 -12.92 -16.65 12.35
C PRO A 20 -13.59 -16.03 13.60
N ALA A 21 -12.99 -16.10 14.79
CA ALA A 21 -13.66 -15.71 16.03
C ALA A 21 -13.70 -14.18 16.30
N LEU A 22 -12.85 -13.39 15.62
CA LEU A 22 -12.75 -11.95 15.85
C LEU A 22 -13.32 -11.15 14.69
N SER A 23 -13.98 -10.03 15.00
CA SER A 23 -14.31 -9.02 13.99
C SER A 23 -13.02 -8.49 13.33
N ARG A 24 -13.13 -8.00 12.08
CA ARG A 24 -12.01 -7.37 11.34
C ARG A 24 -11.33 -6.28 12.16
N ALA A 25 -12.14 -5.49 12.85
CA ALA A 25 -11.73 -4.39 13.68
C ALA A 25 -10.93 -4.89 14.90
N SER A 26 -11.47 -5.86 15.66
CA SER A 26 -10.79 -6.43 16.83
C SER A 26 -9.48 -7.13 16.46
N ARG A 27 -9.43 -7.78 15.29
CA ARG A 27 -8.21 -8.42 14.78
C ARG A 27 -7.13 -7.40 14.41
N THR A 28 -7.52 -6.30 13.76
CA THR A 28 -6.63 -5.16 13.46
C THR A 28 -6.06 -4.56 14.75
N LEU A 29 -6.92 -4.32 15.74
CA LEU A 29 -6.49 -3.81 17.05
C LEU A 29 -5.49 -4.75 17.72
N LEU A 30 -5.77 -6.06 17.73
CA LEU A 30 -4.87 -7.07 18.27
C LEU A 30 -3.49 -7.00 17.59
N LEU A 31 -3.42 -6.88 16.26
CA LEU A 31 -2.15 -6.71 15.52
C LEU A 31 -1.34 -5.50 15.99
N LEU A 32 -1.99 -4.38 16.33
CA LEU A 32 -1.32 -3.15 16.74
C LEU A 32 -0.79 -3.16 18.18
N VAL A 33 -1.33 -4.01 19.06
CA VAL A 33 -0.87 -4.13 20.46
C VAL A 33 0.55 -4.68 20.54
N ASP A 34 1.54 -3.84 20.81
CA ASP A 34 2.96 -4.20 20.80
C ASP A 34 3.66 -4.06 22.17
N GLY A 35 2.90 -3.75 23.24
CA GLY A 35 3.46 -3.49 24.57
C GLY A 35 4.16 -2.14 24.71
N ARG A 36 4.06 -1.26 23.70
CA ARG A 36 4.69 0.07 23.68
C ARG A 36 3.66 1.19 23.63
N LYS A 37 2.59 1.01 22.86
CA LYS A 37 1.56 2.04 22.66
C LYS A 37 0.53 2.03 23.77
N SER A 38 0.08 3.22 24.19
CA SER A 38 -1.08 3.35 25.06
C SER A 38 -2.39 3.02 24.33
N ASP A 39 -3.44 2.77 25.10
CA ASP A 39 -4.83 2.78 24.61
C ASP A 39 -5.15 4.02 23.77
N GLU A 40 -4.80 5.22 24.23
CA GLU A 40 -5.04 6.47 23.50
C GLU A 40 -4.27 6.51 22.16
N GLU A 41 -3.01 6.06 22.12
CA GLU A 41 -2.22 5.99 20.89
C GLU A 41 -2.75 4.92 19.92
N LEU A 42 -3.18 3.77 20.43
CA LEU A 42 -3.81 2.70 19.64
C LEU A 42 -5.14 3.17 19.05
N LEU A 43 -5.97 3.85 19.85
CA LEU A 43 -7.22 4.44 19.42
C LEU A 43 -6.98 5.58 18.42
N THR A 44 -5.90 6.35 18.56
CA THR A 44 -5.50 7.40 17.60
C THR A 44 -5.09 6.80 16.26
N LEU A 45 -4.33 5.70 16.24
CA LEU A 45 -3.99 4.99 15.00
C LEU A 45 -5.21 4.42 14.28
N LEU A 46 -6.28 4.17 15.03
CA LEU A 46 -7.53 3.60 14.57
C LEU A 46 -8.68 4.61 14.55
N ALA A 47 -8.37 5.89 14.79
CA ALA A 47 -9.35 6.97 14.92
C ALA A 47 -10.01 7.19 13.56
N SER A 48 -11.10 6.44 13.31
CA SER A 48 -11.85 6.32 12.05
C SER A 48 -12.58 5.02 11.83
N THR A 49 -12.20 3.99 12.56
CA THR A 49 -12.80 2.67 12.48
C THR A 49 -13.98 2.60 13.45
N GLU A 50 -14.82 1.56 13.36
CA GLU A 50 -15.85 1.27 14.38
C GLU A 50 -15.24 0.88 15.76
N LEU A 51 -13.96 1.14 15.99
CA LEU A 51 -13.25 0.74 17.20
C LEU A 51 -13.44 1.77 18.31
N SER A 52 -13.91 1.27 19.46
CA SER A 52 -14.09 2.01 20.71
C SER A 52 -13.23 1.40 21.82
N LEU A 53 -13.16 2.05 22.99
CA LEU A 53 -12.59 1.45 24.20
C LEU A 53 -13.20 0.08 24.52
N GLU A 54 -14.46 -0.16 24.17
CA GLU A 54 -15.12 -1.47 24.34
C GLU A 54 -14.47 -2.58 23.51
N SER A 55 -13.81 -2.24 22.39
CA SER A 55 -13.06 -3.20 21.58
C SER A 55 -11.77 -3.66 22.27
N LEU A 56 -11.10 -2.78 23.00
CA LEU A 56 -9.95 -3.15 23.86
C LEU A 56 -10.43 -4.01 25.03
N SER A 57 -11.50 -3.59 25.72
CA SER A 57 -12.09 -4.37 26.81
C SER A 57 -12.59 -5.75 26.35
N SER A 58 -13.09 -5.86 25.11
CA SER A 58 -13.47 -7.15 24.52
C SER A 58 -12.27 -8.06 24.28
N LEU A 59 -11.14 -7.53 23.77
CA LEU A 59 -9.91 -8.30 23.59
C LEU A 59 -9.32 -8.75 24.94
N GLU A 60 -9.40 -7.90 25.96
CA GLU A 60 -8.97 -8.22 27.33
C GLU A 60 -9.87 -9.29 27.97
N ALA A 61 -11.19 -9.17 27.82
CA ALA A 61 -12.16 -10.17 28.31
C ALA A 61 -11.99 -11.54 27.63
N LEU A 62 -11.56 -11.56 26.37
CA LEU A 62 -11.17 -12.78 25.64
C LEU A 62 -9.78 -13.30 26.03
N GLY A 63 -9.05 -12.61 26.92
CA GLY A 63 -7.71 -12.97 27.37
C GLY A 63 -6.63 -12.84 26.31
N LEU A 64 -6.88 -12.07 25.24
CA LEU A 64 -5.95 -11.91 24.10
C LEU A 64 -4.91 -10.81 24.32
N ILE A 65 -5.24 -9.85 25.19
CA ILE A 65 -4.35 -8.78 25.64
C ILE A 65 -4.43 -8.65 27.16
N ALA A 66 -3.41 -8.09 27.78
CA ALA A 66 -3.38 -7.77 29.20
C ALA A 66 -2.74 -6.40 29.43
N VAL A 67 -3.21 -5.67 30.45
CA VAL A 67 -2.57 -4.43 30.89
C VAL A 67 -1.19 -4.74 31.47
N ARG A 68 -0.17 -4.08 30.95
CA ARG A 68 1.19 -4.17 31.46
C ARG A 68 1.25 -3.53 32.84
N PRO A 69 1.67 -4.24 33.90
CA PRO A 69 1.84 -3.64 35.22
C PRO A 69 2.92 -2.55 35.14
N GLN A 70 2.53 -1.29 35.34
CA GLN A 70 3.48 -0.21 35.53
C GLN A 70 4.11 -0.36 36.92
N PRO A 71 5.46 -0.29 37.03
CA PRO A 71 6.08 -0.22 38.34
C PRO A 71 5.52 1.00 39.09
N ALA A 72 5.15 0.82 40.35
CA ALA A 72 4.62 1.89 41.19
C ALA A 72 5.59 3.07 41.18
N ALA A 73 5.07 4.27 40.91
CA ALA A 73 5.86 5.49 40.91
C ALA A 73 6.23 5.85 42.36
N ASP A 74 7.45 5.48 42.77
CA ASP A 74 8.12 6.09 43.91
C ASP A 74 9.00 7.27 43.46
N MET A 75 9.03 8.29 44.32
CA MET A 75 9.50 9.67 44.15
C MET A 75 11.05 9.83 43.97
N PRO A 76 11.55 11.05 43.68
CA PRO A 76 12.62 11.27 42.70
C PRO A 76 14.05 11.30 43.26
N ILE A 77 15.00 11.15 42.32
CA ILE A 77 16.26 11.90 42.11
C ILE A 77 17.38 10.94 41.68
N ALA A 78 17.89 11.13 40.47
CA ALA A 78 19.31 11.38 40.21
C ALA A 78 19.46 11.92 38.78
N GLU A 79 19.87 13.18 38.72
CA GLU A 79 20.30 13.91 37.54
C GLU A 79 21.70 13.41 37.15
N GLU A 80 21.87 12.85 35.95
CA GLU A 80 23.15 12.61 35.22
C GLU A 80 22.81 11.76 33.97
N ALA A 81 23.27 11.98 32.74
CA ALA A 81 24.15 12.97 32.16
C ALA A 81 23.75 13.14 30.69
N GLN A 82 23.79 14.38 30.20
CA GLN A 82 23.67 14.69 28.78
C GLN A 82 24.83 14.05 28.02
N SER A 83 24.53 13.20 27.04
CA SER A 83 25.49 12.83 25.99
C SER A 83 25.03 13.44 24.66
N ALA A 84 26.00 14.06 23.99
CA ALA A 84 25.85 14.95 22.84
C ALA A 84 25.18 14.29 21.62
N PRO A 85 24.55 15.07 20.73
CA PRO A 85 23.89 14.54 19.53
C PRO A 85 24.93 14.05 18.52
N SER A 86 24.86 12.78 18.15
CA SER A 86 25.56 12.25 16.98
C SER A 86 24.92 12.82 15.70
N SER A 87 25.61 13.74 15.05
CA SER A 87 25.26 14.28 13.74
C SER A 87 25.37 13.18 12.67
N GLN A 88 24.26 12.55 12.29
CA GLN A 88 24.16 11.86 11.01
C GLN A 88 23.87 12.90 9.92
N PRO A 89 24.49 12.80 8.73
CA PRO A 89 24.24 13.74 7.65
C PRO A 89 22.79 13.61 7.20
N VAL A 90 22.03 14.70 7.39
CA VAL A 90 20.70 14.88 6.83
C VAL A 90 20.84 14.85 5.31
N VAL A 91 20.54 13.71 4.70
CA VAL A 91 20.33 13.63 3.26
C VAL A 91 19.06 14.43 2.98
N LYS A 92 19.24 15.62 2.41
CA LYS A 92 18.15 16.50 2.01
C LYS A 92 17.17 15.72 1.12
N ALA A 93 15.93 15.60 1.58
CA ALA A 93 14.83 15.16 0.75
C ALA A 93 14.75 16.08 -0.49
N PRO A 94 14.56 15.53 -1.70
CA PRO A 94 14.37 16.35 -2.88
C PRO A 94 13.10 17.21 -2.71
N PRO A 95 13.09 18.44 -3.25
CA PRO A 95 12.00 19.40 -3.02
C PRO A 95 10.64 18.83 -3.44
N ALA A 96 9.62 19.12 -2.64
CA ALA A 96 8.24 18.63 -2.74
C ALA A 96 7.44 19.11 -3.97
N ASN A 97 8.10 19.47 -5.07
CA ASN A 97 7.49 19.91 -6.32
C ASN A 97 8.26 19.41 -7.56
N THR A 98 8.70 18.16 -7.55
CA THR A 98 8.90 17.45 -8.82
C THR A 98 7.70 16.56 -8.97
N SER A 99 6.77 16.95 -9.85
CA SER A 99 5.63 16.12 -10.22
C SER A 99 6.12 14.70 -10.50
N THR A 100 5.35 13.69 -10.10
CA THR A 100 5.58 12.28 -10.45
C THR A 100 5.89 12.15 -11.95
N TRP A 101 5.33 13.05 -12.76
CA TRP A 101 5.57 13.24 -14.19
C TRP A 101 7.02 13.61 -14.56
N ALA A 102 7.73 14.45 -13.80
CA ALA A 102 9.16 14.73 -14.06
C ALA A 102 10.00 13.44 -13.96
N ARG A 103 9.63 12.51 -13.08
CA ARG A 103 10.27 11.19 -12.93
C ARG A 103 9.77 10.19 -13.97
N LEU A 104 8.50 10.25 -14.34
CA LEU A 104 7.88 9.39 -15.36
C LEU A 104 8.34 9.73 -16.77
N THR A 105 8.57 11.02 -17.09
CA THR A 105 9.33 11.37 -18.30
C THR A 105 10.80 11.16 -18.16
N GLN A 106 11.39 11.20 -16.97
CA GLN A 106 12.75 10.73 -16.85
C GLN A 106 12.80 9.25 -17.24
N GLY A 107 11.89 8.39 -16.77
CA GLY A 107 11.79 6.98 -17.15
C GLY A 107 11.51 6.78 -18.65
N LEU A 108 10.48 7.43 -19.21
CA LEU A 108 10.15 7.34 -20.64
C LEU A 108 11.16 8.03 -21.57
N ARG A 109 11.80 9.15 -21.16
CA ARG A 109 12.93 9.75 -21.92
C ARG A 109 14.21 8.95 -21.75
N SER A 110 14.42 8.27 -20.62
CA SER A 110 15.54 7.32 -20.47
C SER A 110 15.32 6.09 -21.34
N ALA A 111 14.08 5.65 -21.54
CA ALA A 111 13.74 4.61 -22.50
C ALA A 111 13.91 5.06 -23.97
N LEU A 112 13.91 6.38 -24.23
CA LEU A 112 14.11 6.98 -25.55
C LEU A 112 15.52 7.57 -25.78
N GLN A 113 16.35 7.65 -24.74
CA GLN A 113 17.77 8.03 -24.82
C GLN A 113 18.61 6.77 -24.60
N ALA A 114 19.72 6.63 -25.33
CA ALA A 114 20.57 5.44 -25.29
C ALA A 114 21.28 5.24 -23.93
N ARG A 115 20.52 4.82 -22.92
CA ARG A 115 21.02 4.10 -21.75
C ARG A 115 20.53 2.68 -21.87
N GLU A 116 21.44 1.72 -21.74
CA GLU A 116 21.05 0.33 -21.59
C GLU A 116 20.28 0.19 -20.28
N GLU A 117 18.95 0.20 -20.35
CA GLU A 117 18.09 -0.10 -19.20
C GLU A 117 18.23 -1.58 -18.86
N SER A 118 18.41 -1.89 -17.58
CA SER A 118 18.43 -3.29 -17.13
C SER A 118 17.08 -3.97 -17.35
N PRO A 119 17.01 -5.30 -17.50
CA PRO A 119 15.74 -6.03 -17.56
C PRO A 119 14.77 -5.66 -16.44
N ARG A 120 15.29 -5.35 -15.24
CA ARG A 120 14.54 -4.92 -14.07
C ARG A 120 13.90 -3.54 -14.24
N GLU A 121 14.64 -2.56 -14.76
CA GLU A 121 14.10 -1.20 -15.01
C GLU A 121 13.00 -1.21 -16.04
N ARG A 122 13.13 -2.07 -17.05
CA ARG A 122 12.14 -2.23 -18.10
C ARG A 122 10.87 -2.89 -17.59
N ALA A 123 11.01 -3.98 -16.84
CA ALA A 123 9.90 -4.61 -16.13
C ALA A 123 9.17 -3.59 -15.23
N ALA A 124 9.91 -2.76 -14.49
CA ALA A 124 9.33 -1.69 -13.69
C ALA A 124 8.55 -0.66 -14.54
N GLY A 125 9.06 -0.28 -15.72
CA GLY A 125 8.34 0.59 -16.65
C GLY A 125 6.99 0.02 -17.11
N LEU A 126 6.89 -1.31 -17.26
CA LEU A 126 5.65 -1.97 -17.67
C LEU A 126 4.52 -1.87 -16.63
N ALA A 127 4.83 -1.67 -15.34
CA ALA A 127 3.82 -1.52 -14.31
C ALA A 127 2.87 -0.33 -14.60
N GLU A 128 3.41 0.78 -15.11
CA GLU A 128 2.63 1.97 -15.49
C GLU A 128 1.75 1.71 -16.72
N VAL A 129 2.27 0.97 -17.70
CA VAL A 129 1.52 0.59 -18.91
C VAL A 129 0.35 -0.34 -18.54
N ILE A 130 0.62 -1.36 -17.71
CA ILE A 130 -0.39 -2.29 -17.20
C ILE A 130 -1.44 -1.53 -16.41
N LYS A 131 -1.04 -0.60 -15.54
CA LYS A 131 -1.96 0.26 -14.79
C LYS A 131 -2.89 1.03 -15.73
N CYS A 132 -2.34 1.74 -16.73
CA CYS A 132 -3.14 2.49 -17.71
C CYS A 132 -4.17 1.60 -18.42
N ALA A 133 -3.75 0.42 -18.89
CA ALA A 133 -4.63 -0.53 -19.55
C ALA A 133 -5.70 -1.09 -18.59
N ALA A 134 -5.29 -1.45 -17.36
CA ALA A 134 -6.17 -2.01 -16.35
C ALA A 134 -7.32 -1.06 -15.96
N VAL A 135 -7.06 0.25 -15.93
CA VAL A 135 -8.09 1.24 -15.60
C VAL A 135 -8.86 1.76 -16.82
N GLY A 136 -8.29 1.68 -18.03
CA GLY A 136 -8.84 2.44 -19.17
C GLY A 136 -9.32 1.62 -20.35
N ASP A 137 -8.74 0.43 -20.60
CA ASP A 137 -8.95 -0.26 -21.87
C ASP A 137 -8.70 -1.77 -21.77
N ALA A 138 -9.79 -2.54 -21.76
CA ALA A 138 -9.74 -4.00 -21.73
C ALA A 138 -9.19 -4.64 -23.01
N VAL A 139 -9.30 -3.98 -24.16
CA VAL A 139 -8.76 -4.45 -25.43
C VAL A 139 -7.25 -4.27 -25.44
N PHE A 140 -6.76 -3.10 -25.02
CA PHE A 140 -5.33 -2.88 -24.86
C PHE A 140 -4.73 -3.80 -23.81
N PHE A 141 -5.42 -4.01 -22.68
CA PHE A 141 -4.97 -4.97 -21.67
C PHE A 141 -4.84 -6.40 -22.23
N ALA A 142 -5.84 -6.87 -23.00
CA ALA A 142 -5.77 -8.17 -23.66
C ALA A 142 -4.62 -8.24 -24.69
N TRP A 143 -4.35 -7.14 -25.38
CA TRP A 143 -3.21 -7.03 -26.28
C TRP A 143 -1.88 -7.15 -25.52
N LEU A 144 -1.74 -6.55 -24.33
CA LEU A 144 -0.57 -6.72 -23.48
C LEU A 144 -0.38 -8.18 -23.06
N GLU A 145 -1.46 -8.87 -22.67
CA GLU A 145 -1.40 -10.30 -22.30
C GLU A 145 -0.85 -11.17 -23.44
N VAL A 146 -1.22 -10.88 -24.69
CA VAL A 146 -0.76 -11.62 -25.87
C VAL A 146 0.69 -11.28 -26.22
N ASN A 147 1.10 -10.01 -26.05
CA ASN A 147 2.37 -9.50 -26.58
C ASN A 147 3.47 -9.32 -25.52
N VAL A 148 3.22 -9.63 -24.25
CA VAL A 148 4.19 -9.40 -23.15
C VAL A 148 5.54 -10.05 -23.40
N ASP A 149 5.60 -11.25 -23.97
CA ASP A 149 6.88 -11.93 -24.25
C ASP A 149 7.68 -11.18 -25.34
N ALA A 150 7.00 -10.67 -26.36
CA ALA A 150 7.62 -9.84 -27.40
C ALA A 150 8.13 -8.51 -26.83
N ILE A 151 7.33 -7.87 -25.96
CA ILE A 151 7.68 -6.63 -25.26
C ILE A 151 8.92 -6.83 -24.37
N LEU A 152 8.95 -7.90 -23.59
CA LEU A 152 10.10 -8.23 -22.72
C LEU A 152 11.36 -8.59 -23.52
N SER A 153 11.19 -9.15 -24.72
CA SER A 153 12.27 -9.47 -25.66
C SER A 153 12.75 -8.29 -26.52
N HIS A 154 12.19 -7.08 -26.35
CA HIS A 154 12.54 -5.88 -27.13
C HIS A 154 12.19 -5.96 -28.62
N ASP A 155 11.12 -6.65 -28.97
CA ASP A 155 10.60 -6.54 -30.32
C ASP A 155 10.17 -5.08 -30.59
N ALA A 156 10.86 -4.43 -31.52
CA ALA A 156 10.69 -3.00 -31.79
C ALA A 156 9.26 -2.63 -32.18
N LYS A 157 8.55 -3.54 -32.87
CA LYS A 157 7.16 -3.33 -33.28
C LYS A 157 6.22 -3.42 -32.08
N ALA A 158 6.35 -4.44 -31.25
CA ALA A 158 5.56 -4.59 -30.03
C ALA A 158 5.78 -3.41 -29.07
N VAL A 159 7.04 -3.03 -28.81
CA VAL A 159 7.37 -1.91 -27.93
C VAL A 159 6.82 -0.59 -28.49
N GLY A 160 7.00 -0.32 -29.79
CA GLY A 160 6.49 0.89 -30.44
C GLY A 160 4.96 1.00 -30.33
N GLN A 161 4.25 -0.09 -30.61
CA GLN A 161 2.79 -0.14 -30.49
C GLN A 161 2.33 0.07 -29.04
N MET A 162 2.97 -0.61 -28.09
CA MET A 162 2.67 -0.48 -26.66
C MET A 162 2.80 0.97 -26.20
N VAL A 163 3.91 1.64 -26.52
CA VAL A 163 4.17 3.03 -26.11
C VAL A 163 3.13 3.97 -26.71
N GLN A 164 2.83 3.83 -28.00
CA GLN A 164 1.84 4.66 -28.68
C GLN A 164 0.44 4.52 -28.03
N GLN A 165 -0.01 3.28 -27.80
CA GLN A 165 -1.32 3.01 -27.20
C GLN A 165 -1.38 3.49 -25.74
N ALA A 166 -0.32 3.27 -24.96
CA ALA A 166 -0.26 3.72 -23.57
C ALA A 166 -0.32 5.25 -23.45
N GLN A 167 0.36 5.99 -24.34
CA GLN A 167 0.34 7.45 -24.34
C GLN A 167 -1.06 7.99 -24.66
N ALA A 168 -1.68 7.51 -25.74
CA ALA A 168 -3.03 7.94 -26.14
C ALA A 168 -4.10 7.61 -25.08
N LEU A 169 -4.03 6.41 -24.48
CA LEU A 169 -4.96 6.00 -23.45
C LEU A 169 -4.81 6.85 -22.19
N ARG A 170 -3.57 7.10 -21.75
CA ARG A 170 -3.28 7.93 -20.59
C ARG A 170 -3.86 9.33 -20.75
N GLU A 171 -3.63 9.97 -21.89
CA GLU A 171 -4.17 11.31 -22.17
C GLU A 171 -5.70 11.32 -22.11
N THR A 172 -6.33 10.28 -22.65
CA THR A 172 -7.78 10.12 -22.62
C THR A 172 -8.31 10.02 -21.18
N ILE A 173 -7.69 9.18 -20.33
CA ILE A 173 -8.04 9.05 -18.91
C ILE A 173 -7.81 10.37 -18.16
N ASP A 174 -6.64 10.99 -18.35
CA ASP A 174 -6.27 12.26 -17.71
C ASP A 174 -7.27 13.39 -18.03
N ILE A 175 -7.74 13.47 -19.28
CA ILE A 175 -8.77 14.43 -19.69
C ILE A 175 -10.10 14.10 -19.00
N ALA A 176 -10.53 12.84 -19.05
CA ALA A 176 -11.80 12.40 -18.46
C ALA A 176 -11.84 12.66 -16.94
N ASP A 177 -10.77 12.31 -16.23
CA ASP A 177 -10.64 12.48 -14.78
C ASP A 177 -10.66 13.95 -14.38
N ARG A 178 -10.00 14.83 -15.15
CA ARG A 178 -10.05 16.29 -14.92
C ARG A 178 -11.44 16.86 -15.14
N VAL A 179 -12.12 16.47 -16.24
CA VAL A 179 -13.47 16.92 -16.55
C VAL A 179 -14.46 16.48 -15.46
N GLN A 180 -14.31 15.24 -14.98
CA GLN A 180 -15.17 14.64 -13.96
C GLN A 180 -14.73 14.98 -12.53
N ARG A 181 -13.62 15.71 -12.36
CA ARG A 181 -13.03 16.10 -11.06
C ARG A 181 -12.86 14.91 -10.12
N ARG A 182 -12.35 13.79 -10.62
CA ARG A 182 -12.20 12.56 -9.85
C ARG A 182 -11.12 12.70 -8.78
N VAL A 183 -11.44 12.23 -7.58
CA VAL A 183 -10.52 12.18 -6.45
C VAL A 183 -10.66 10.82 -5.74
N PRO A 184 -9.64 9.95 -5.76
CA PRO A 184 -8.41 10.08 -6.53
C PRO A 184 -8.65 9.88 -8.04
N PRO A 185 -7.81 10.45 -8.93
CA PRO A 185 -7.77 10.12 -10.36
C PRO A 185 -7.57 8.61 -10.58
N HIS A 186 -8.14 8.04 -11.63
CA HIS A 186 -8.06 6.61 -11.92
C HIS A 186 -6.63 6.12 -12.13
N LEU A 187 -5.74 6.96 -12.68
CA LEU A 187 -4.32 6.64 -12.82
C LEU A 187 -3.56 6.54 -11.49
N ASP A 188 -4.20 6.80 -10.35
CA ASP A 188 -3.66 6.53 -9.01
C ASP A 188 -3.93 5.08 -8.56
N PHE A 189 -4.40 4.20 -9.44
CA PHE A 189 -4.51 2.77 -9.17
C PHE A 189 -3.17 2.18 -8.71
N GLY A 190 -3.18 1.62 -7.50
CA GLY A 190 -1.98 1.12 -6.80
C GLY A 190 -1.04 2.19 -6.23
N TRP A 191 -1.25 3.48 -6.50
CA TRP A 191 -0.31 4.54 -6.14
C TRP A 191 -0.20 4.74 -4.63
N ALA A 192 -1.31 4.94 -3.92
CA ALA A 192 -1.30 5.24 -2.48
C ALA A 192 -0.58 4.14 -1.67
N LEU A 193 -0.85 2.87 -2.00
CA LEU A 193 -0.25 1.72 -1.34
C LEU A 193 1.21 1.52 -1.78
N GLY A 194 1.51 1.75 -3.07
CA GLY A 194 2.88 1.73 -3.59
C GLY A 194 3.78 2.79 -2.96
N LYS A 195 3.25 4.00 -2.68
CA LYS A 195 3.96 5.05 -1.94
C LYS A 195 4.39 4.59 -0.54
N VAL A 196 3.54 3.81 0.13
CA VAL A 196 3.87 3.24 1.44
C VAL A 196 4.94 2.16 1.32
N VAL A 197 4.87 1.31 0.28
CA VAL A 197 5.94 0.35 -0.02
C VAL A 197 7.28 1.06 -0.25
N GLU A 198 7.29 2.14 -1.03
CA GLU A 198 8.49 2.95 -1.27
C GLU A 198 9.04 3.58 0.03
N SER A 199 8.17 4.11 0.89
CA SER A 199 8.58 4.80 2.12
C SER A 199 9.15 3.83 3.16
N ILE A 200 8.54 2.65 3.32
CA ILE A 200 8.90 1.68 4.34
C ILE A 200 10.17 0.91 3.98
N LEU A 201 10.37 0.60 2.70
CA LEU A 201 11.46 -0.30 2.25
C LEU A 201 12.75 0.44 1.87
N GLY A 202 12.73 1.76 1.98
CA GLY A 202 13.85 2.64 1.68
C GLY A 202 13.90 3.03 0.22
N TYR A 203 13.96 4.34 -0.03
CA TYR A 203 14.20 4.91 -1.36
C TYR A 203 15.45 4.28 -2.00
N GLY A 204 15.30 3.70 -3.19
CA GLY A 204 16.40 3.11 -3.97
C GLY A 204 16.54 1.59 -3.88
N ARG A 205 15.83 0.90 -2.98
CA ARG A 205 15.83 -0.57 -2.95
C ARG A 205 14.82 -1.17 -3.94
N TYR A 206 13.66 -0.54 -4.03
CA TYR A 206 12.63 -0.83 -5.02
C TYR A 206 12.58 0.26 -6.08
N LEU A 207 12.39 -0.14 -7.33
CA LEU A 207 12.06 0.79 -8.40
C LEU A 207 10.60 1.22 -8.26
N HIS A 208 10.27 2.41 -8.79
CA HIS A 208 8.92 2.95 -8.71
C HIS A 208 7.85 1.96 -9.20
N GLY A 209 8.09 1.36 -10.38
CA GLY A 209 7.17 0.39 -10.96
C GLY A 209 7.01 -0.89 -10.13
N GLU A 210 8.03 -1.31 -9.40
CA GLU A 210 7.94 -2.46 -8.49
C GLU A 210 7.03 -2.16 -7.30
N ALA A 211 7.18 -0.97 -6.71
CA ALA A 211 6.31 -0.54 -5.63
C ALA A 211 4.87 -0.30 -6.10
N LEU A 212 4.70 0.26 -7.30
CA LEU A 212 3.39 0.41 -7.94
C LEU A 212 2.72 -0.95 -8.18
N ALA A 213 3.45 -1.96 -8.65
CA ALA A 213 2.93 -3.31 -8.83
C ALA A 213 2.42 -3.91 -7.51
N LEU A 214 3.21 -3.82 -6.44
CA LEU A 214 2.79 -4.25 -5.09
C LEU A 214 1.56 -3.47 -4.59
N GLY A 215 1.48 -2.19 -4.91
CA GLY A 215 0.31 -1.37 -4.63
C GLY A 215 -0.95 -1.83 -5.38
N MET A 216 -0.82 -2.21 -6.65
CA MET A 216 -1.92 -2.79 -7.43
C MET A 216 -2.36 -4.15 -6.87
N VAL A 217 -1.42 -5.01 -6.46
CA VAL A 217 -1.73 -6.29 -5.78
C VAL A 217 -2.60 -6.04 -4.54
N LEU A 218 -2.19 -5.11 -3.68
CA LEU A 218 -2.96 -4.76 -2.48
C LEU A 218 -4.32 -4.14 -2.82
N ALA A 219 -4.39 -3.28 -3.84
CA ALA A 219 -5.66 -2.68 -4.27
C ALA A 219 -6.63 -3.74 -4.79
N THR A 220 -6.14 -4.76 -5.53
CA THR A 220 -6.95 -5.90 -5.97
C THR A 220 -7.47 -6.72 -4.79
N ASP A 221 -6.63 -6.99 -3.78
CA ASP A 221 -7.06 -7.69 -2.56
C ASP A 221 -8.10 -6.89 -1.77
N ILE A 222 -7.92 -5.56 -1.67
CA ILE A 222 -8.91 -4.65 -1.06
C ILE A 222 -10.24 -4.73 -1.82
N GLY A 223 -10.20 -4.68 -3.16
CA GLY A 223 -11.40 -4.82 -3.99
C GLY A 223 -12.12 -6.15 -3.77
N ALA A 224 -11.38 -7.23 -3.57
CA ALA A 224 -11.94 -8.54 -3.25
C ALA A 224 -12.56 -8.59 -1.84
N ILE A 225 -11.92 -7.99 -0.83
CA ILE A 225 -12.47 -7.87 0.53
C ILE A 225 -13.78 -7.07 0.53
N GLN A 226 -13.86 -6.03 -0.29
CA GLN A 226 -15.01 -5.15 -0.45
C GLN A 226 -16.11 -5.75 -1.35
N GLY A 227 -15.85 -6.88 -2.02
CA GLY A 227 -16.81 -7.55 -2.90
C GLY A 227 -17.06 -6.84 -4.24
N VAL A 228 -16.17 -5.94 -4.66
CA VAL A 228 -16.29 -5.18 -5.93
C VAL A 228 -15.43 -5.74 -7.05
N GLN A 229 -14.37 -6.46 -6.71
CA GLN A 229 -13.38 -6.96 -7.67
C GLN A 229 -13.85 -8.27 -8.32
N SER A 230 -13.90 -8.31 -9.66
CA SER A 230 -14.04 -9.55 -10.42
C SER A 230 -12.83 -10.48 -10.20
N GLU A 231 -13.07 -11.74 -9.85
CA GLU A 231 -12.02 -12.75 -9.68
C GLU A 231 -11.25 -13.00 -10.99
N VAL A 232 -11.95 -12.94 -12.13
CA VAL A 232 -11.35 -13.12 -13.46
C VAL A 232 -10.40 -11.97 -13.77
N SER A 233 -10.82 -10.72 -13.52
CA SER A 233 -9.98 -9.55 -13.77
C SER A 233 -8.79 -9.49 -12.82
N ALA A 234 -8.99 -9.86 -11.55
CA ALA A 234 -7.93 -9.97 -10.56
C ALA A 234 -6.86 -10.97 -11.03
N LYS A 235 -7.27 -12.18 -11.41
CA LYS A 235 -6.33 -13.20 -11.91
C LYS A 235 -5.54 -12.70 -13.11
N ARG A 236 -6.21 -12.09 -14.10
CA ARG A 236 -5.57 -11.54 -15.29
C ARG A 236 -4.52 -10.47 -14.96
N LEU A 237 -4.86 -9.53 -14.07
CA LEU A 237 -3.92 -8.50 -13.60
C LEU A 237 -2.70 -9.11 -12.91
N LEU A 238 -2.92 -10.01 -11.95
CA LEU A 238 -1.84 -10.62 -11.19
C LEU A 238 -0.95 -11.50 -12.07
N ASP A 239 -1.52 -12.25 -13.00
CA ASP A 239 -0.78 -13.08 -13.96
C ASP A 239 0.08 -12.21 -14.90
N LEU A 240 -0.46 -11.10 -15.41
CA LEU A 240 0.30 -10.19 -16.28
C LEU A 240 1.46 -9.52 -15.53
N LEU A 241 1.22 -9.03 -14.31
CA LEU A 241 2.29 -8.47 -13.46
C LEU A 241 3.39 -9.51 -13.20
N GLY A 242 3.00 -10.75 -12.89
CA GLY A 242 3.93 -11.86 -12.68
C GLY A 242 4.73 -12.21 -13.93
N ARG A 243 4.10 -12.25 -15.11
CA ARG A 243 4.78 -12.51 -16.40
C ARG A 243 5.79 -11.42 -16.75
N CYS A 244 5.56 -10.18 -16.34
CA CYS A 244 6.52 -9.08 -16.48
C CYS A 244 7.71 -9.18 -15.51
N GLY A 245 7.71 -10.13 -14.56
CA GLY A 245 8.74 -10.25 -13.53
C GLY A 245 8.63 -9.21 -12.42
N LEU A 246 7.47 -8.59 -12.25
CA LEU A 246 7.22 -7.63 -11.16
C LEU A 246 7.04 -8.36 -9.83
N PRO A 247 7.42 -7.73 -8.70
CA PRO A 247 7.23 -8.34 -7.39
C PRO A 247 5.75 -8.44 -7.06
N MET A 248 5.34 -9.65 -6.65
CA MET A 248 3.96 -9.97 -6.26
C MET A 248 3.81 -10.20 -4.76
N ARG A 249 4.91 -10.18 -4.00
CA ARG A 249 4.92 -10.40 -2.55
C ARG A 249 5.22 -9.11 -1.83
N VAL A 250 4.23 -8.62 -1.11
CA VAL A 250 4.37 -7.45 -0.25
C VAL A 250 5.29 -7.82 0.92
N PRO A 251 6.38 -7.06 1.17
CA PRO A 251 7.31 -7.39 2.25
C PRO A 251 6.66 -7.31 3.62
N ARG A 252 7.19 -8.11 4.55
CA ARG A 252 6.71 -8.15 5.94
C ARG A 252 7.13 -6.92 6.71
N VAL A 253 6.14 -6.19 7.24
CA VAL A 253 6.33 -4.97 8.03
C VAL A 253 5.27 -4.94 9.13
N ALA A 254 5.59 -4.36 10.28
CA ALA A 254 4.61 -4.11 11.34
C ALA A 254 3.42 -3.27 10.83
N ALA A 255 2.19 -3.67 11.19
CA ALA A 255 0.96 -2.99 10.78
C ALA A 255 0.97 -1.48 11.14
N ALA A 256 1.53 -1.13 12.30
CA ALA A 256 1.64 0.26 12.73
C ALA A 256 2.40 1.13 11.71
N ARG A 257 3.50 0.64 11.14
CA ARG A 257 4.27 1.39 10.13
C ARG A 257 3.53 1.59 8.82
N TRP A 258 2.71 0.62 8.43
CA TRP A 258 1.79 0.79 7.31
C TRP A 258 0.79 1.89 7.61
N LEU A 259 0.10 1.82 8.75
CA LEU A 259 -0.92 2.80 9.13
C LEU A 259 -0.38 4.22 9.30
N GLU A 260 0.82 4.37 9.85
CA GLU A 260 1.52 5.65 9.98
C GLU A 260 1.90 6.27 8.62
N SER A 261 2.13 5.43 7.61
CA SER A 261 2.58 5.85 6.28
C SER A 261 1.43 6.08 5.29
N LEU A 262 0.24 5.54 5.57
CA LEU A 262 -0.92 5.68 4.69
C LEU A 262 -1.35 7.16 4.62
N PRO A 263 -1.54 7.73 3.41
CA PRO A 263 -2.07 9.08 3.27
C PRO A 263 -3.49 9.11 3.84
N VAL A 264 -3.72 10.00 4.80
CA VAL A 264 -5.01 10.18 5.48
C VAL A 264 -5.54 11.55 5.15
N ASP A 265 -6.86 11.64 4.96
CA ASP A 265 -7.50 12.95 4.89
C ASP A 265 -7.43 13.62 6.27
N GLN A 266 -6.88 14.84 6.31
CA GLN A 266 -6.84 15.67 7.52
C GLN A 266 -8.15 16.46 7.70
N ALA A 267 -9.02 16.48 6.70
CA ALA A 267 -10.25 17.25 6.68
C ALA A 267 -11.49 16.35 6.77
N GLY A 268 -11.89 16.00 8.00
CA GLY A 268 -13.31 15.84 8.32
C GLY A 268 -14.06 14.63 7.75
N ALA A 269 -13.51 13.43 7.83
CA ALA A 269 -14.23 12.19 8.10
C ALA A 269 -13.17 11.15 8.41
N ALA A 270 -13.16 10.66 9.64
CA ALA A 270 -12.00 10.01 10.23
C ALA A 270 -11.45 8.86 9.35
N GLY A 271 -10.12 8.89 9.11
CA GLY A 271 -9.19 7.79 8.78
C GLY A 271 -9.60 6.70 7.79
N GLN A 272 -10.18 7.13 6.67
CA GLN A 272 -10.24 6.35 5.44
C GLN A 272 -8.96 6.54 4.63
N VAL A 273 -8.69 5.58 3.74
CA VAL A 273 -7.66 5.66 2.72
C VAL A 273 -8.37 5.80 1.38
N HIS A 274 -8.10 6.90 0.68
CA HIS A 274 -8.57 7.08 -0.68
C HIS A 274 -7.71 6.26 -1.64
N CYS A 275 -8.36 5.39 -2.41
CA CYS A 275 -7.69 4.55 -3.40
C CYS A 275 -8.57 4.35 -4.63
N VAL A 276 -7.93 3.97 -5.73
CA VAL A 276 -8.64 3.45 -6.89
C VAL A 276 -8.64 1.93 -6.79
N LEU A 277 -9.79 1.32 -7.03
CA LEU A 277 -9.99 -0.11 -7.22
C LEU A 277 -10.40 -0.36 -8.68
N ILE A 278 -10.50 -1.61 -9.10
CA ILE A 278 -11.05 -1.97 -10.41
C ILE A 278 -12.15 -3.02 -10.22
N GLU A 279 -13.34 -2.78 -10.76
CA GLU A 279 -14.42 -3.78 -10.74
C GLU A 279 -14.12 -4.87 -11.77
N ASP A 280 -13.68 -4.43 -12.95
CA ASP A 280 -13.19 -5.23 -14.06
C ASP A 280 -12.08 -4.45 -14.78
N ILE A 281 -11.36 -5.09 -15.69
CA ILE A 281 -10.41 -4.39 -16.54
C ILE A 281 -11.16 -3.32 -17.36
N GLY A 282 -10.70 -2.08 -17.30
CA GLY A 282 -11.35 -0.92 -17.91
C GLY A 282 -12.51 -0.33 -17.11
N LYS A 283 -12.77 -0.81 -15.89
CA LYS A 283 -13.84 -0.31 -15.00
C LYS A 283 -13.27 0.11 -13.64
N PRO A 284 -12.62 1.28 -13.56
CA PRO A 284 -12.02 1.78 -12.34
C PRO A 284 -13.07 2.41 -11.41
N LEU A 285 -12.80 2.30 -10.11
CA LEU A 285 -13.64 2.82 -9.04
C LEU A 285 -12.79 3.62 -8.05
N SER A 286 -12.91 4.95 -8.09
CA SER A 286 -12.35 5.84 -7.06
C SER A 286 -13.21 5.74 -5.80
N THR A 287 -12.63 5.34 -4.67
CA THR A 287 -13.36 5.13 -3.42
C THR A 287 -12.52 5.41 -2.19
N ALA A 288 -13.17 5.42 -1.03
CA ALA A 288 -12.55 5.49 0.28
C ALA A 288 -12.73 4.12 0.97
N VAL A 289 -11.65 3.59 1.53
CA VAL A 289 -11.68 2.32 2.28
C VAL A 289 -11.19 2.51 3.70
N SER A 290 -11.76 1.76 4.64
CA SER A 290 -11.35 1.87 6.03
C SER A 290 -9.94 1.30 6.23
N ARG A 291 -9.20 1.85 7.20
CA ARG A 291 -7.88 1.32 7.58
C ARG A 291 -7.91 -0.16 7.96
N SER A 292 -9.00 -0.66 8.55
CA SER A 292 -9.16 -2.07 8.89
C SER A 292 -9.20 -2.97 7.66
N VAL A 293 -9.79 -2.52 6.55
CA VAL A 293 -9.76 -3.25 5.26
C VAL A 293 -8.34 -3.31 4.71
N VAL A 294 -7.57 -2.22 4.82
CA VAL A 294 -6.16 -2.23 4.40
C VAL A 294 -5.33 -3.21 5.24
N VAL A 295 -5.55 -3.26 6.55
CA VAL A 295 -4.86 -4.22 7.42
C VAL A 295 -5.25 -5.67 7.12
N GLU A 296 -6.53 -5.95 6.86
CA GLU A 296 -6.97 -7.28 6.41
C GLU A 296 -6.30 -7.68 5.08
N ALA A 297 -6.16 -6.76 4.13
CA ALA A 297 -5.44 -7.01 2.88
C ALA A 297 -3.97 -7.37 3.14
N LEU A 298 -3.30 -6.62 4.03
CA LEU A 298 -1.92 -6.91 4.44
C LEU A 298 -1.78 -8.26 5.15
N GLU A 299 -2.76 -8.66 5.97
CA GLU A 299 -2.81 -10.00 6.57
C GLU A 299 -2.94 -11.09 5.51
N ARG A 300 -3.88 -10.94 4.56
CA ARG A 300 -4.10 -11.90 3.46
C ARG A 300 -2.84 -12.06 2.61
N ALA A 301 -2.15 -10.96 2.34
CA ALA A 301 -0.87 -10.94 1.63
C ALA A 301 0.30 -11.52 2.44
N GLY A 302 0.12 -11.84 3.73
CA GLY A 302 1.19 -12.32 4.61
C GLY A 302 2.26 -11.26 4.89
N ALA A 303 1.88 -9.99 4.76
CA ALA A 303 2.74 -8.81 4.81
C ALA A 303 2.87 -8.19 6.22
N LEU A 304 2.20 -8.76 7.22
CA LEU A 304 2.33 -8.30 8.59
C LEU A 304 3.41 -9.09 9.34
N ALA A 305 4.34 -8.36 9.96
CA ALA A 305 5.22 -8.91 10.98
C ALA A 305 4.44 -8.98 12.31
N GLY A 306 4.50 -10.14 12.98
CA GLY A 306 3.88 -10.38 14.28
C GLY A 306 4.57 -9.67 15.43
#